data_AF-A0A1F1VTL6-F1
#
_entry.id   AF-A0A1F1VTL6-F1
#
_cell.length_a   1.000
_cell.length_b   1.000
_cell.length_c   1.000
_cell.angle_alpha   90.00
_cell.angle_beta   90.00
_cell.angle_gamma   90.00
#
_symmetry.space_group_name_H-M   'P 1'
#
loop_
_entity.id
_entity.type
_entity.pdbx_description
1 polymer ?
#
loop_
_entity_poly.entity_id
_entity_poly.type
_entity_poly.pdbx_seq_one_letter_code
_entity_poly.pdbx_strand_id
1 'polypeptide(L)' 'MADPYERLKELTRGKKVTPEGMREFISGLGMPDDVEARLLALTPATYTGLAAELVSHLDD' A
#
# COMPACT_ATOMS: atom_id res chain seq x y z
N MET A 1 12.78 -7.07 -8.71
CA MET A 1 12.69 -7.35 -7.26
C MET A 1 12.49 -8.84 -7.09
N ALA A 2 13.39 -9.54 -6.41
CA ALA A 2 13.10 -10.89 -5.96
C ALA A 2 12.12 -10.79 -4.75
N ASP A 3 11.06 -11.60 -4.78
CA ASP A 3 10.17 -11.91 -3.65
C ASP A 3 9.47 -10.73 -2.94
N PRO A 4 8.70 -9.87 -3.67
CA PRO A 4 8.00 -8.73 -3.08
C PRO A 4 7.02 -9.11 -1.96
N TYR A 5 6.33 -10.24 -2.10
CA TYR A 5 5.41 -10.75 -1.09
C TYR A 5 6.14 -11.14 0.21
N GLU A 6 7.26 -11.84 0.12
CA GLU A 6 8.00 -12.30 1.30
C GLU A 6 8.61 -11.13 2.07
N ARG A 7 9.15 -10.12 1.37
CA ARG A 7 9.66 -8.89 1.99
C ARG A 7 8.59 -8.15 2.81
N LEU A 8 7.38 -8.04 2.27
CA LEU A 8 6.26 -7.41 3.00
C LEU A 8 5.78 -8.29 4.16
N LYS A 9 5.78 -9.61 3.98
CA LYS A 9 5.41 -10.58 5.01
C LYS A 9 6.35 -10.53 6.22
N GLU A 10 7.65 -10.36 6.01
CA GLU A 10 8.63 -10.22 7.11
C GLU A 10 8.40 -8.96 7.98
N LEU A 11 7.94 -7.88 7.36
CA LEU A 11 7.57 -6.64 8.06
C LEU A 11 6.28 -6.80 8.87
N THR A 12 5.29 -7.49 8.30
CA THR A 12 3.90 -7.46 8.81
C THR A 12 3.50 -8.67 9.65
N ARG A 13 4.10 -9.85 9.42
CA ARG A 13 3.68 -11.10 10.08
C ARG A 13 4.04 -11.09 11.56
N GLY A 14 3.02 -11.21 12.41
CA GLY A 14 3.18 -11.29 13.87
C GLY A 14 3.66 -9.99 14.52
N LYS A 15 3.65 -8.87 13.79
CA LYS A 15 4.12 -7.56 14.24
C LYS A 15 3.01 -6.52 14.06
N LYS A 16 3.00 -5.50 14.91
CA LYS A 16 2.13 -4.33 14.71
C LYS A 16 2.74 -3.45 13.63
N VAL A 17 1.96 -3.15 12.60
CA VAL A 17 2.36 -2.24 11.52
C VAL A 17 1.95 -0.81 11.90
N THR A 18 2.87 0.13 11.74
CA THR A 18 2.60 1.57 11.92
C THR A 18 2.74 2.32 10.60
N PRO A 19 2.12 3.51 10.47
CA PRO A 19 2.29 4.34 9.28
C PRO A 19 3.76 4.70 9.02
N GLU A 20 4.54 4.97 10.06
CA GLU A 20 5.96 5.32 9.97
C GLU A 20 6.77 4.13 9.45
N GLY A 21 6.57 2.94 10.02
CA GLY A 21 7.28 1.74 9.60
C GLY A 21 6.93 1.30 8.17
N MET A 22 5.70 1.56 7.72
CA MET A 22 5.32 1.32 6.33
C MET A 22 6.02 2.30 5.37
N ARG A 23 6.11 3.59 5.74
CA ARG A 23 6.78 4.61 4.91
C ARG A 23 8.28 4.33 4.79
N GLU A 24 8.94 4.01 5.90
CA GLU A 24 10.36 3.62 5.91
C GLU A 24 10.61 2.39 5.04
N PHE A 25 9.72 1.38 5.13
CA PHE A 25 9.81 0.19 4.28
C PHE A 25 9.73 0.55 2.80
N ILE A 26 8.75 1.36 2.40
CA ILE A 26 8.53 1.78 1.01
C ILE A 26 9.74 2.52 0.45
N SER A 27 10.28 3.51 1.18
CA SER A 27 11.47 4.26 0.75
C SER A 27 12.73 3.41 0.68
N GLY A 28 12.79 2.30 1.42
CA GLY A 28 13.88 1.33 1.34
C GLY A 28 13.82 0.36 0.15
N LEU A 29 12.79 0.44 -0.70
CA LEU A 29 12.61 -0.49 -1.83
C LEU A 29 13.40 -0.10 -3.09
N GLY A 30 13.84 1.15 -3.21
CA GLY A 30 14.58 1.64 -4.39
C GLY A 30 13.74 1.62 -5.67
N MET A 31 12.48 2.06 -5.58
CA MET A 31 11.55 2.14 -6.70
C MET A 31 11.74 3.47 -7.45
N PRO A 32 11.21 3.61 -8.69
CA PRO A 32 11.08 4.91 -9.33
C PRO A 32 10.29 5.90 -8.46
N ASP A 33 10.68 7.18 -8.49
CA ASP A 33 10.14 8.24 -7.62
C ASP A 33 8.61 8.37 -7.72
N ASP A 34 8.04 8.20 -8.92
CA ASP A 34 6.59 8.28 -9.14
C ASP A 34 5.83 7.13 -8.48
N VAL A 35 6.41 5.92 -8.51
CA VAL A 35 5.86 4.73 -7.87
C VAL A 35 5.96 4.86 -6.35
N GLU A 36 7.12 5.29 -5.84
CA GLU A 36 7.32 5.54 -4.41
C GLU A 36 6.33 6.58 -3.88
N ALA A 37 6.23 7.74 -4.55
CA ALA A 37 5.33 8.81 -4.15
C ALA A 37 3.87 8.35 -4.11
N ARG A 38 3.44 7.56 -5.11
CA ARG A 38 2.09 6.98 -5.15
C ARG A 38 1.83 6.05 -3.95
N LEU A 39 2.78 5.20 -3.60
CA LEU A 39 2.64 4.27 -2.48
C LEU A 39 2.67 5.00 -1.12
N LEU A 40 3.50 6.03 -0.97
CA LEU A 40 3.56 6.86 0.25
C LEU A 40 2.30 7.70 0.48
N ALA A 41 1.55 8.01 -0.59
CA ALA A 41 0.29 8.74 -0.51
C ALA A 41 -0.89 7.86 -0.04
N LEU A 42 -0.76 6.53 -0.08
CA LEU A 42 -1.82 5.61 0.33
C LEU A 42 -2.08 5.66 1.84
N THR A 43 -3.34 5.55 2.20
CA THR A 43 -3.78 5.33 3.59
C THR A 43 -4.85 4.24 3.63
N PRO A 44 -5.05 3.55 4.78
CA PRO A 44 -6.12 2.56 4.88
C PRO A 44 -7.51 3.09 4.51
N ALA A 45 -7.78 4.37 4.79
CA ALA A 45 -9.07 5.01 4.47
C ALA A 45 -9.25 5.31 2.98
N THR A 46 -8.16 5.50 2.24
CA THR A 46 -8.20 5.83 0.80
C THR A 46 -7.93 4.63 -0.10
N TYR A 47 -7.40 3.54 0.46
CA TYR A 47 -7.12 2.30 -0.26
C TYR A 47 -8.37 1.40 -0.36
N THR A 48 -9.44 1.94 -0.94
CA THR A 48 -10.75 1.27 -1.08
C THR A 48 -10.97 0.70 -2.48
N GLY A 49 -10.05 0.91 -3.43
CA GLY A 49 -10.17 0.43 -4.80
C GLY A 49 -11.38 1.02 -5.52
N LEU A 50 -12.12 0.18 -6.24
CA LEU A 50 -13.30 0.60 -7.03
C LEU A 50 -14.59 0.62 -6.20
N ALA A 51 -14.52 0.56 -4.87
CA ALA A 51 -15.70 0.36 -4.02
C ALA A 51 -16.84 1.36 -4.30
N ALA A 52 -16.52 2.66 -4.38
CA ALA A 52 -17.54 3.69 -4.64
C ALA A 52 -18.10 3.64 -6.08
N GLU A 53 -17.24 3.34 -7.07
CA GLU A 53 -17.64 3.21 -8.46
C GLU A 53 -18.58 2.02 -8.67
N LEU A 54 -18.29 0.89 -8.03
CA LEU A 54 -19.15 -0.29 -8.07
C LEU A 54 -20.54 -0.03 -7.47
N VAL A 55 -20.65 0.80 -6.44
CA VAL A 55 -21.93 1.20 -5.86
C VAL A 55 -22.73 2.07 -6.84
N SER A 56 -22.07 2.98 -7.58
CA SER A 56 -22.78 3.86 -8.52
C SER A 56 -23.51 3.11 -9.64
N HIS A 57 -23.05 1.91 -10.01
CA HIS A 57 -23.73 1.06 -10.99
C HIS A 57 -25.06 0.45 -10.49
N LEU A 58 -25.40 0.62 -9.20
CA LEU A 58 -26.70 0.18 -8.66
C LEU A 58 -27.79 1.25 -8.81
N ASP A 59 -27.40 2.50 -9.06
CA ASP A 59 -28.31 3.65 -9.22
C ASP A 59 -28.71 3.88 -10.70
N ASP A 60 -28.12 3.11 -11.63
CA ASP A 60 -28.40 3.07 -13.08
C ASP A 60 -29.49 2.02 -13.43
#